data_AF-A0A3C1W5Y8-F1
#
_entry.id   AF-A0A3C1W5Y8-F1
#
_cell.length_a   1.000
_cell.length_b   1.000
_cell.length_c   1.000
_cell.angle_alpha   90.00
_cell.angle_beta   90.00
_cell.angle_gamma   90.00
#
_symmetry.space_group_name_H-M   'P 1'
#
loop_
_entity.id
_entity.type
_entity.pdbx_description
1 polymer ?
#
loop_
_entity_poly.entity_id
_entity_poly.type
_entity_poly.pdbx_seq_one_letter_code
_entity_poly.pdbx_strand_id
1 'polypeptide(L)'
;MKYFPAFLLLLTLAPLPCLLGAELTVAHFFGDHMVIQRDKPIRIWGTSQPGENVRVRFSIRDLTVKADAQGNWQMELEALPVSSQGKALVIQSGDTTITYDNILVGDVWICGGQSNMEDEISYVYHGDMEVSSANHPMIRLMTVPQQASPVAFTDMDRLNEFNSWTRRHEQKGSWSQCTPKAIERFSAIGYIFGKRLHLVSGIPIGLIDNSWGGTTIEAWTSRSTLKKIPAARGLLEEWDSKIAAYDAAASLQARIQRWEKDSERRKARGEKPNPKPTEPDQDPASDRNNPGASFNGMLASFSEANIKGAIFNQGYNNALGNARPRLYASVIQAMIENWRETFRDDAMPFGIIGLTPGGQPQTRDNYEIRMVDAAPFIREGQFKAAKALNHVCFMPAYDQQVPFYHPHKKVLHGERMARWALATQYGQTQLKWKPTTLEHTEISGDHIILSFNGMVRVHDGRPFEGFAIAGTDRHFVPARAEFVVKGKDDRGREQKDERKLKVWSPLVPEPVAVRYAWARNPLGNAVNSGHHERIIPIPSFRTDNWDWPEAPFESDRDETRNAHREAINTMRRQARKWSEARPMQEARVLLGIEEEETVK
;
A
#
# COMPACT_ATOMS: atom_id res chain seq x y z
N MET A 1 68.98 15.32 -62.40
CA MET A 1 68.16 15.33 -61.18
C MET A 1 66.90 14.51 -61.44
N LYS A 2 66.82 13.29 -60.91
CA LYS A 2 65.64 12.42 -61.02
C LYS A 2 65.15 12.14 -59.60
N TYR A 3 63.93 12.56 -59.29
CA TYR A 3 63.29 12.44 -57.98
C TYR A 3 62.79 11.01 -57.76
N PHE A 4 63.12 10.42 -56.61
CA PHE A 4 62.51 9.20 -56.08
C PHE A 4 61.26 9.57 -55.27
N PRO A 5 60.12 8.87 -55.41
CA PRO A 5 59.01 9.04 -54.48
C PRO A 5 59.23 8.18 -53.23
N ALA A 6 59.24 8.80 -52.06
CA ALA A 6 59.22 8.14 -50.78
C ALA A 6 57.80 7.64 -50.49
N PHE A 7 57.64 6.33 -50.29
CA PHE A 7 56.38 5.72 -49.88
C PHE A 7 56.26 5.85 -48.35
N LEU A 8 55.35 6.70 -47.88
CA LEU A 8 55.04 6.85 -46.45
C LEU A 8 54.11 5.71 -46.03
N LEU A 9 54.61 4.75 -45.27
CA LEU A 9 53.82 3.66 -44.69
C LEU A 9 53.10 4.20 -43.44
N LEU A 10 51.81 4.56 -43.57
CA LEU A 10 50.96 4.85 -42.40
C LEU A 10 50.64 3.54 -41.67
N LEU A 11 51.26 3.31 -40.52
CA LEU A 11 50.84 2.29 -39.56
C LEU A 11 49.52 2.74 -38.90
N THR A 12 48.41 2.11 -39.25
CA THR A 12 47.14 2.22 -38.53
C THR A 12 47.21 1.40 -37.24
N LEU A 13 47.54 2.04 -36.10
CA LEU A 13 47.29 1.44 -34.79
C LEU A 13 45.77 1.32 -34.59
N ALA A 14 45.23 0.12 -34.73
CA ALA A 14 43.88 -0.18 -34.24
C ALA A 14 43.90 -0.09 -32.70
N PRO A 15 42.99 0.66 -32.06
CA PRO A 15 42.89 0.65 -30.60
C PRO A 15 42.51 -0.78 -30.18
N LEU A 16 43.39 -1.43 -29.40
CA LEU A 16 42.97 -2.62 -28.66
C LEU A 16 41.79 -2.20 -27.78
N PRO A 17 40.62 -2.86 -27.87
CA PRO A 17 39.58 -2.65 -26.89
C PRO A 17 40.16 -3.05 -25.54
N CYS A 18 40.38 -2.05 -24.67
CA CYS A 18 40.63 -2.29 -23.27
C CYS A 18 39.33 -2.93 -22.75
N LEU A 19 39.30 -4.26 -22.69
CA LEU A 19 38.30 -5.00 -21.93
C LEU A 19 38.52 -4.60 -20.47
N LEU A 20 37.87 -3.51 -20.05
CA LEU A 20 37.60 -3.23 -18.65
C LEU A 20 36.74 -4.38 -18.17
N GLY A 21 37.42 -5.43 -17.75
CA GLY A 21 36.81 -6.64 -17.29
C GLY A 21 36.04 -6.36 -16.00
N ALA A 22 34.81 -6.85 -15.89
CA ALA A 22 33.99 -6.63 -14.69
C ALA A 22 34.66 -7.27 -13.46
N GLU A 23 34.91 -6.45 -12.43
CA GLU A 23 35.34 -6.92 -11.10
C GLU A 23 34.24 -7.79 -10.48
N LEU A 24 34.60 -8.74 -9.62
CA LEU A 24 33.62 -9.55 -8.90
C LEU A 24 32.69 -8.64 -8.09
N THR A 25 31.40 -8.68 -8.40
CA THR A 25 30.34 -8.04 -7.62
C THR A 25 29.28 -9.06 -7.22
N VAL A 26 28.53 -8.72 -6.19
CA VAL A 26 27.32 -9.44 -5.76
C VAL A 26 26.24 -8.38 -5.62
N ALA A 27 25.00 -8.69 -6.01
CA ALA A 27 23.90 -7.75 -5.94
C ALA A 27 23.77 -7.10 -4.55
N HIS A 28 23.45 -5.81 -4.49
CA HIS A 28 23.39 -5.05 -3.25
C HIS A 28 22.28 -5.51 -2.29
N PHE A 29 21.35 -6.34 -2.76
CA PHE A 29 20.43 -7.09 -1.90
C PHE A 29 21.16 -7.92 -0.82
N PHE A 30 22.33 -8.48 -1.14
CA PHE A 30 23.14 -9.23 -0.17
C PHE A 30 23.94 -8.29 0.72
N GLY A 31 24.17 -8.66 1.97
CA GLY A 31 24.96 -7.87 2.90
C GLY A 31 25.08 -8.56 4.26
N ASP A 32 25.93 -7.99 5.12
CA ASP A 32 26.05 -8.45 6.51
C ASP A 32 24.70 -8.43 7.21
N HIS A 33 24.52 -9.34 8.15
CA HIS A 33 23.34 -9.39 9.01
C HIS A 33 22.03 -9.64 8.25
N MET A 34 22.01 -10.18 7.03
CA MET A 34 20.73 -10.45 6.35
C MET A 34 20.02 -11.71 6.88
N VAL A 35 18.76 -11.89 6.44
CA VAL A 35 18.06 -13.19 6.50
C VAL A 35 17.87 -13.70 5.08
N ILE A 36 18.22 -14.96 4.85
CA ILE A 36 17.90 -15.68 3.61
C ILE A 36 16.63 -16.52 3.84
N GLN A 37 15.76 -16.59 2.84
CA GLN A 37 14.52 -17.37 2.90
C GLN A 37 14.81 -18.87 3.06
N ARG A 38 14.29 -19.46 4.13
CA ARG A 38 14.32 -20.90 4.40
C ARG A 38 13.39 -21.67 3.48
N ASP A 39 13.64 -22.98 3.39
CA ASP A 39 12.76 -23.96 2.73
C ASP A 39 12.46 -23.65 1.25
N LYS A 40 13.24 -22.75 0.64
CA LYS A 40 13.27 -22.44 -0.80
C LYS A 40 14.73 -22.45 -1.26
N PRO A 41 15.00 -22.70 -2.56
CA PRO A 41 16.34 -22.59 -3.10
C PRO A 41 16.96 -21.21 -2.85
N ILE A 42 18.26 -21.10 -2.73
CA ILE A 42 18.93 -19.82 -2.42
C ILE A 42 19.59 -19.31 -3.70
N ARG A 43 19.01 -18.28 -4.29
CA ARG A 43 19.54 -17.63 -5.49
C ARG A 43 20.54 -16.58 -5.11
N ILE A 44 21.68 -16.56 -5.79
CA ILE A 44 22.76 -15.60 -5.59
C ILE A 44 23.27 -15.20 -6.97
N TRP A 45 23.43 -13.89 -7.18
CA TRP A 45 23.77 -13.33 -8.48
C TRP A 45 24.66 -12.10 -8.35
N GLY A 46 25.34 -11.77 -9.44
CA GLY A 46 26.24 -10.62 -9.55
C GLY A 46 26.97 -10.61 -10.88
N THR A 47 28.10 -9.89 -10.93
CA THR A 47 28.99 -9.88 -12.11
C THR A 47 30.40 -10.33 -11.76
N SER A 48 31.16 -10.79 -12.76
CA SER A 48 32.58 -11.11 -12.69
C SER A 48 33.19 -11.04 -14.10
N GLN A 49 34.47 -11.33 -14.23
CA GLN A 49 35.12 -11.44 -15.53
C GLN A 49 34.43 -12.49 -16.41
N PRO A 50 34.13 -12.20 -17.69
CA PRO A 50 33.50 -13.18 -18.59
C PRO A 50 34.25 -14.52 -18.63
N GLY A 51 33.53 -15.63 -18.42
CA GLY A 51 34.09 -16.98 -18.41
C GLY A 51 34.82 -17.41 -17.13
N GLU A 52 34.98 -16.51 -16.16
CA GLU A 52 35.65 -16.80 -14.89
C GLU A 52 34.76 -17.67 -13.97
N ASN A 53 35.41 -18.50 -13.15
CA ASN A 53 34.73 -19.34 -12.17
C ASN A 53 34.41 -18.53 -10.91
N VAL A 54 33.13 -18.43 -10.58
CA VAL A 54 32.63 -17.88 -9.32
C VAL A 54 32.23 -19.02 -8.40
N ARG A 55 32.92 -19.14 -7.26
CA ARG A 55 32.64 -20.13 -6.21
C ARG A 55 31.89 -19.46 -5.06
N VAL A 56 30.77 -20.06 -4.64
CA VAL A 56 29.98 -19.60 -3.49
C VAL A 56 29.91 -20.68 -2.43
N ARG A 57 30.24 -20.30 -1.19
CA ARG A 57 30.14 -21.13 0.00
C ARG A 57 29.17 -20.54 1.00
N PHE A 58 28.19 -21.34 1.40
CA PHE A 58 27.23 -20.97 2.44
C PHE A 58 26.78 -22.21 3.23
N SER A 59 27.05 -22.22 4.54
CA SER A 59 26.83 -23.40 5.39
C SER A 59 27.57 -24.64 4.85
N ILE A 60 26.83 -25.68 4.45
CA ILE A 60 27.36 -26.93 3.88
C ILE A 60 27.35 -26.91 2.35
N ARG A 61 26.95 -25.80 1.73
CA ARG A 61 26.87 -25.64 0.27
C ARG A 61 28.16 -25.02 -0.23
N ASP A 62 28.65 -25.56 -1.33
CA ASP A 62 29.88 -25.13 -1.98
C ASP A 62 29.75 -25.42 -3.48
N LEU A 63 29.35 -24.42 -4.25
CA LEU A 63 29.10 -24.55 -5.69
C LEU A 63 29.97 -23.57 -6.47
N THR A 64 30.22 -23.89 -7.74
CA THR A 64 30.94 -23.03 -8.67
C THR A 64 30.17 -22.91 -9.97
N VAL A 65 30.05 -21.69 -10.50
CA VAL A 65 29.45 -21.39 -11.80
C VAL A 65 30.43 -20.57 -12.62
N LYS A 66 30.29 -20.55 -13.95
CA LYS A 66 31.02 -19.62 -14.80
C LYS A 66 30.19 -18.37 -15.06
N ALA A 67 30.82 -17.20 -15.01
CA ALA A 67 30.22 -15.99 -15.54
C ALA A 67 30.01 -16.13 -17.06
N ASP A 68 28.89 -15.60 -17.56
CA ASP A 68 28.54 -15.64 -18.97
C ASP A 68 29.43 -14.69 -19.81
N ALA A 69 29.15 -14.61 -21.12
CA ALA A 69 29.91 -13.74 -22.03
C ALA A 69 29.73 -12.24 -21.74
N GLN A 70 28.72 -11.86 -20.98
CA GLN A 70 28.46 -10.50 -20.51
C GLN A 70 29.01 -10.25 -19.09
N GLY A 71 29.59 -11.27 -18.47
CA GLY A 71 30.11 -11.22 -17.11
C GLY A 71 29.07 -11.44 -16.02
N ASN A 72 27.80 -11.71 -16.36
CA ASN A 72 26.79 -12.02 -15.34
C ASN A 72 26.98 -13.45 -14.83
N TRP A 73 26.75 -13.66 -13.55
CA TRP A 73 26.67 -14.99 -12.97
C TRP A 73 25.47 -15.08 -12.04
N GLN A 74 24.89 -16.27 -12.01
CA GLN A 74 23.81 -16.63 -11.11
C GLN A 74 23.98 -18.10 -10.74
N MET A 75 23.65 -18.45 -9.52
CA MET A 75 23.49 -19.83 -9.11
C MET A 75 22.34 -19.99 -8.13
N GLU A 76 21.92 -21.24 -7.98
CA GLU A 76 20.89 -21.64 -7.03
C GLU A 76 21.49 -22.70 -6.10
N LEU A 77 21.64 -22.38 -4.82
CA LEU A 77 22.03 -23.34 -3.79
C LEU A 77 20.79 -24.10 -3.30
N GLU A 78 20.97 -25.35 -2.90
CA GLU A 78 19.92 -26.12 -2.25
C GLU A 78 19.34 -25.39 -1.03
N ALA A 79 18.03 -25.53 -0.84
CA ALA A 79 17.31 -24.97 0.30
C ALA A 79 17.96 -25.37 1.64
N LEU A 80 17.84 -24.46 2.61
CA LEU A 80 18.28 -24.68 3.99
C LEU A 80 17.08 -24.57 4.94
N PRO A 81 17.04 -25.40 5.99
CA PRO A 81 16.07 -25.23 7.07
C PRO A 81 16.39 -23.98 7.88
N VAL A 82 15.45 -23.58 8.74
CA VAL A 82 15.64 -22.46 9.67
C VAL A 82 16.95 -22.58 10.48
N SER A 83 17.66 -21.47 10.64
CA SER A 83 18.88 -21.36 11.45
C SER A 83 19.01 -19.97 12.06
N SER A 84 19.06 -19.92 13.39
CA SER A 84 19.36 -18.71 14.17
C SER A 84 20.86 -18.50 14.41
N GLN A 85 21.70 -19.47 14.05
CA GLN A 85 23.15 -19.32 14.07
C GLN A 85 23.60 -18.54 12.83
N GLY A 86 24.29 -17.41 13.06
CA GLY A 86 24.92 -16.62 12.01
C GLY A 86 25.99 -17.43 11.27
N LYS A 87 25.97 -17.36 9.94
CA LYS A 87 26.93 -18.02 9.05
C LYS A 87 27.58 -17.00 8.13
N ALA A 88 28.79 -17.29 7.68
CA ALA A 88 29.44 -16.51 6.63
C ALA A 88 28.96 -17.01 5.24
N LEU A 89 28.64 -16.07 4.36
CA LEU A 89 28.46 -16.29 2.93
C LEU A 89 29.73 -15.79 2.23
N VAL A 90 30.46 -16.70 1.57
CA VAL A 90 31.75 -16.40 0.94
C VAL A 90 31.62 -16.60 -0.56
N ILE A 91 31.88 -15.55 -1.34
CA ILE A 91 31.88 -15.56 -2.81
C ILE A 91 33.31 -15.26 -3.27
N GLN A 92 33.86 -16.09 -4.15
CA GLN A 92 35.22 -15.95 -4.65
C GLN A 92 35.27 -16.10 -6.16
N SER A 93 36.03 -15.25 -6.82
CA SER A 93 36.36 -15.33 -8.25
C SER A 93 37.79 -14.86 -8.43
N GLY A 94 38.65 -15.70 -9.01
CA GLY A 94 40.09 -15.47 -9.05
C GLY A 94 40.67 -15.22 -7.66
N ASP A 95 41.37 -14.10 -7.49
CA ASP A 95 41.98 -13.65 -6.23
C ASP A 95 41.04 -12.79 -5.36
N THR A 96 39.86 -12.42 -5.88
CA THR A 96 38.90 -11.58 -5.16
C THR A 96 37.95 -12.43 -4.33
N THR A 97 37.78 -12.07 -3.06
CA THR A 97 36.83 -12.72 -2.14
C THR A 97 35.93 -11.68 -1.48
N ILE A 98 34.62 -11.86 -1.58
CA ILE A 98 33.59 -11.11 -0.87
C ILE A 98 33.04 -12.02 0.24
N THR A 99 32.99 -11.52 1.47
CA THR A 99 32.40 -12.22 2.61
C THR A 99 31.32 -11.37 3.23
N TYR A 100 30.16 -11.97 3.49
CA TYR A 100 29.08 -11.40 4.28
C TYR A 100 28.88 -12.23 5.55
N ASP A 101 28.89 -11.58 6.70
CA ASP A 101 28.87 -12.22 8.00
C ASP A 101 27.49 -12.15 8.69
N ASN A 102 27.28 -13.10 9.61
CA ASN A 102 26.08 -13.18 10.44
C ASN A 102 24.78 -13.27 9.63
N ILE A 103 24.80 -14.10 8.59
CA ILE A 103 23.63 -14.42 7.76
C ILE A 103 22.79 -15.48 8.47
N LEU A 104 21.50 -15.18 8.64
CA LEU A 104 20.52 -16.10 9.24
C LEU A 104 19.68 -16.78 8.15
N VAL A 105 19.05 -17.91 8.47
CA VAL A 105 18.09 -18.58 7.58
C VAL A 105 16.73 -18.57 8.24
N GLY A 106 15.75 -17.93 7.61
CA GLY A 106 14.46 -17.58 8.22
C GLY A 106 13.42 -17.18 7.18
N ASP A 107 12.41 -16.39 7.57
CA ASP A 107 11.34 -15.95 6.66
C ASP A 107 11.51 -14.46 6.29
N VAL A 108 11.48 -14.15 5.00
CA VAL A 108 11.68 -12.78 4.47
C VAL A 108 10.37 -12.20 3.97
N TRP A 109 9.98 -11.01 4.43
CA TRP A 109 8.70 -10.38 4.11
C TRP A 109 8.88 -8.98 3.52
N ILE A 110 8.10 -8.68 2.48
CA ILE A 110 8.01 -7.34 1.90
C ILE A 110 6.93 -6.54 2.63
N CYS A 111 7.28 -5.33 3.08
CA CYS A 111 6.39 -4.32 3.63
C CYS A 111 6.22 -3.23 2.57
N GLY A 112 5.18 -3.35 1.73
CA GLY A 112 5.01 -2.52 0.55
C GLY A 112 3.87 -1.49 0.64
N GLY A 113 3.91 -0.50 -0.23
CA GLY A 113 2.80 0.43 -0.44
C GLY A 113 3.25 1.89 -0.42
N GLN A 114 2.44 2.75 0.21
CA GLN A 114 2.72 4.19 0.27
C GLN A 114 2.99 4.67 1.71
N SER A 115 2.85 5.97 1.93
CA SER A 115 3.20 6.69 3.15
C SER A 115 2.71 6.05 4.47
N ASN A 116 1.54 5.43 4.51
CA ASN A 116 1.07 4.79 5.75
C ASN A 116 1.84 3.49 6.10
N MET A 117 2.42 2.81 5.09
CA MET A 117 3.40 1.74 5.30
C MET A 117 4.78 2.34 5.62
N GLU A 118 5.17 3.42 4.94
CA GLU A 118 6.46 4.10 5.10
C GLU A 118 6.65 4.76 6.48
N ASP A 119 5.56 5.23 7.09
CA ASP A 119 5.57 6.01 8.33
C ASP A 119 6.43 5.33 9.41
N GLU A 120 7.41 6.09 9.90
CA GLU A 120 8.40 5.64 10.86
C GLU A 120 7.74 5.30 12.21
N ILE A 121 8.20 4.23 12.87
CA ILE A 121 7.73 3.83 14.21
C ILE A 121 7.87 4.96 15.23
N SER A 122 8.83 5.87 15.11
CA SER A 122 9.01 6.98 16.05
C SER A 122 7.88 8.03 16.02
N TYR A 123 7.09 8.09 14.94
CA TYR A 123 5.98 9.04 14.78
C TYR A 123 4.60 8.45 15.10
N VAL A 124 4.51 7.16 15.45
CA VAL A 124 3.23 6.52 15.78
C VAL A 124 2.97 6.54 17.29
N TYR A 125 1.70 6.49 17.69
CA TYR A 125 1.36 6.41 19.11
C TYR A 125 1.93 5.14 19.74
N HIS A 126 2.57 5.29 20.91
CA HIS A 126 3.33 4.25 21.61
C HIS A 126 4.57 3.74 20.87
N GLY A 127 4.99 4.45 19.82
CA GLY A 127 6.20 4.13 19.05
C GLY A 127 7.48 4.26 19.86
N ASP A 128 7.52 5.19 20.82
CA ASP A 128 8.62 5.39 21.77
C ASP A 128 8.95 4.14 22.60
N MET A 129 7.91 3.46 23.11
CA MET A 129 8.06 2.21 23.85
C MET A 129 8.52 1.06 22.95
N GLU A 130 8.04 1.06 21.70
CA GLU A 130 8.42 0.09 20.68
C GLU A 130 9.90 0.23 20.28
N VAL A 131 10.38 1.47 20.12
CA VAL A 131 11.80 1.82 19.91
C VAL A 131 12.65 1.41 21.10
N SER A 132 12.26 1.82 22.31
CA SER A 132 13.06 1.60 23.52
C SER A 132 13.24 0.12 23.85
N SER A 133 12.27 -0.73 23.48
CA SER A 133 12.31 -2.17 23.72
C SER A 133 12.88 -3.00 22.56
N ALA A 134 13.29 -2.37 21.46
CA ALA A 134 13.75 -3.06 20.27
C ALA A 134 15.17 -3.61 20.44
N ASN A 135 15.29 -4.85 20.90
CA ASN A 135 16.56 -5.58 20.88
C ASN A 135 16.31 -7.02 20.45
N HIS A 136 16.06 -7.19 19.15
CA HIS A 136 15.67 -8.47 18.57
C HIS A 136 16.68 -8.90 17.52
N PRO A 137 17.83 -9.47 17.90
CA PRO A 137 18.92 -9.81 16.98
C PRO A 137 18.61 -10.97 16.03
N MET A 138 17.36 -11.44 15.95
CA MET A 138 16.89 -12.35 14.89
C MET A 138 15.91 -11.66 13.92
N ILE A 139 15.62 -10.38 14.13
CA ILE A 139 14.90 -9.53 13.18
C ILE A 139 15.94 -8.68 12.43
N ARG A 140 15.84 -8.67 11.10
CA ARG A 140 16.70 -7.91 10.19
C ARG A 140 15.86 -7.00 9.33
N LEU A 141 16.37 -5.80 9.12
CA LEU A 141 15.64 -4.71 8.49
C LEU A 141 16.43 -4.24 7.27
N MET A 142 15.72 -3.95 6.19
CA MET A 142 16.25 -3.26 5.02
C MET A 142 15.19 -2.30 4.52
N THR A 143 15.56 -1.05 4.24
CA THR A 143 14.70 -0.10 3.52
C THR A 143 15.24 0.07 2.12
N VAL A 144 14.40 -0.13 1.11
CA VAL A 144 14.76 -0.01 -0.31
C VAL A 144 14.91 1.48 -0.67
N PRO A 145 15.94 1.88 -1.43
CA PRO A 145 16.02 3.22 -2.00
C PRO A 145 14.77 3.55 -2.83
N GLN A 146 14.22 4.75 -2.61
CA GLN A 146 13.06 5.20 -3.37
C GLN A 146 13.52 5.75 -4.71
N GLN A 147 13.33 4.95 -5.77
CA GLN A 147 13.70 5.31 -7.12
C GLN A 147 12.60 4.90 -8.10
N ALA A 148 12.31 5.78 -9.06
CA ALA A 148 11.36 5.54 -10.12
C ALA A 148 12.13 5.30 -11.42
N SER A 149 11.73 4.30 -12.21
CA SER A 149 12.39 4.01 -13.48
C SER A 149 11.43 3.53 -14.56
N PRO A 150 11.57 4.00 -15.82
CA PRO A 150 10.81 3.45 -16.94
C PRO A 150 11.22 2.01 -17.30
N VAL A 151 12.38 1.55 -16.81
CA VAL A 151 12.93 0.20 -17.06
C VAL A 151 13.23 -0.49 -15.74
N ALA A 152 12.95 -1.79 -15.65
CA ALA A 152 13.22 -2.58 -14.45
C ALA A 152 14.71 -2.56 -14.10
N PHE A 153 15.02 -2.26 -12.84
CA PHE A 153 16.35 -2.41 -12.31
C PHE A 153 16.65 -3.87 -11.98
N THR A 154 17.90 -4.27 -12.18
CA THR A 154 18.42 -5.59 -11.84
C THR A 154 19.16 -5.60 -10.50
N ASP A 155 19.42 -4.42 -9.92
CA ASP A 155 20.02 -4.23 -8.61
C ASP A 155 19.59 -2.87 -8.02
N MET A 156 19.80 -2.66 -6.73
CA MET A 156 19.53 -1.40 -6.03
C MET A 156 20.83 -0.70 -5.63
N ASP A 157 20.77 0.60 -5.36
CA ASP A 157 21.91 1.32 -4.77
C ASP A 157 22.00 1.10 -3.25
N ARG A 158 23.21 1.24 -2.71
CA ARG A 158 23.41 1.44 -1.27
C ARG A 158 23.56 2.93 -0.99
N LEU A 159 22.59 3.51 -0.27
CA LEU A 159 22.60 4.93 0.08
C LEU A 159 23.04 5.10 1.54
N ASN A 160 23.93 6.07 1.76
CA ASN A 160 24.31 6.59 3.07
C ASN A 160 24.46 8.11 3.00
N GLU A 161 23.34 8.81 2.82
CA GLU A 161 23.34 10.23 2.46
C GLU A 161 22.73 11.09 3.55
N PHE A 162 23.28 12.29 3.78
CA PHE A 162 22.69 13.23 4.71
C PHE A 162 21.46 13.89 4.09
N ASN A 163 20.29 13.62 4.66
CA ASN A 163 19.05 14.31 4.33
C ASN A 163 18.97 15.61 5.12
N SER A 164 19.05 16.74 4.41
CA SER A 164 19.05 18.09 5.01
C SER A 164 17.70 18.48 5.62
N TRP A 165 16.60 17.90 5.14
CA TRP A 165 15.26 18.12 5.68
C TRP A 165 15.07 17.46 7.04
N THR A 166 15.49 16.20 7.16
CA THR A 166 15.40 15.44 8.42
C THR A 166 16.62 15.68 9.33
N ARG A 167 17.67 16.31 8.79
CA ARG A 167 18.99 16.57 9.41
C ARG A 167 19.69 15.30 9.89
N ARG A 168 19.61 14.21 9.12
CA ARG A 168 20.14 12.88 9.49
C ARG A 168 20.63 12.11 8.27
N HIS A 169 21.50 11.12 8.47
CA HIS A 169 21.88 10.18 7.42
C HIS A 169 20.77 9.16 7.14
N GLU A 170 20.47 8.96 5.86
CA GLU A 170 19.59 7.93 5.31
C GLU A 170 20.42 6.71 4.94
N GLN A 171 20.18 5.59 5.61
CA GLN A 171 20.80 4.31 5.26
C GLN A 171 19.77 3.42 4.56
N LYS A 172 19.90 3.23 3.25
CA LYS A 172 19.00 2.41 2.42
C LYS A 172 19.78 1.42 1.56
N GLY A 173 19.14 0.32 1.16
CA GLY A 173 19.77 -0.76 0.39
C GLY A 173 20.77 -1.60 1.19
N SER A 174 20.73 -1.53 2.53
CA SER A 174 21.61 -2.31 3.41
C SER A 174 20.80 -2.99 4.51
N TRP A 175 21.19 -4.21 4.87
CA TRP A 175 20.62 -4.93 6.00
C TRP A 175 21.14 -4.38 7.32
N SER A 176 20.28 -4.39 8.34
CA SER A 176 20.61 -3.98 9.70
C SER A 176 19.99 -4.92 10.72
N GLN A 177 20.68 -5.11 11.85
CA GLN A 177 20.09 -5.78 13.00
C GLN A 177 19.02 -4.88 13.64
N CYS A 178 17.94 -5.49 14.14
CA CYS A 178 16.92 -4.78 14.89
C CYS A 178 17.46 -4.29 16.24
N THR A 179 17.75 -2.99 16.29
CA THR A 179 18.17 -2.22 17.47
C THR A 179 17.25 -1.01 17.63
N PRO A 180 17.26 -0.30 18.77
CA PRO A 180 16.43 0.90 18.94
C PRO A 180 16.73 1.94 17.85
N LYS A 181 18.02 2.15 17.55
CA LYS A 181 18.47 3.08 16.50
C LYS A 181 18.01 2.66 15.10
N ALA A 182 18.12 1.38 14.78
CA ALA A 182 17.75 0.90 13.44
C ALA A 182 16.23 0.97 13.21
N ILE A 183 15.42 0.65 14.22
CA ILE A 183 13.97 0.64 14.02
C ILE A 183 13.36 2.03 14.08
N GLU A 184 13.98 3.03 14.71
CA GLU A 184 13.43 4.40 14.91
C GLU A 184 12.80 4.97 13.62
N ARG A 185 13.37 4.60 12.47
CA ARG A 185 13.03 5.08 11.14
C ARG A 185 12.42 4.01 10.22
N PHE A 186 12.20 2.81 10.73
CA PHE A 186 11.63 1.72 9.96
C PHE A 186 10.09 1.79 9.99
N SER A 187 9.47 1.25 8.94
CA SER A 187 8.02 1.07 8.83
C SER A 187 7.39 0.60 10.15
N ALA A 188 6.50 1.40 10.72
CA ALA A 188 5.82 1.07 11.96
C ALA A 188 4.99 -0.22 11.83
N ILE A 189 4.22 -0.33 10.74
CA ILE A 189 3.38 -1.50 10.46
C ILE A 189 4.25 -2.73 10.22
N GLY A 190 5.31 -2.59 9.40
CA GLY A 190 6.23 -3.66 9.06
C GLY A 190 6.97 -4.20 10.29
N TYR A 191 7.52 -3.32 11.13
CA TYR A 191 8.20 -3.72 12.36
C TYR A 191 7.27 -4.47 13.31
N ILE A 192 6.08 -3.93 13.61
CA ILE A 192 5.13 -4.59 14.50
C ILE A 192 4.72 -5.96 13.96
N PHE A 193 4.46 -6.05 12.65
CA PHE A 193 4.17 -7.31 11.98
C PHE A 193 5.30 -8.34 12.22
N GLY A 194 6.53 -8.04 11.81
CA GLY A 194 7.65 -8.97 11.92
C GLY A 194 8.06 -9.28 13.36
N LYS A 195 7.96 -8.31 14.27
CA LYS A 195 8.19 -8.56 15.70
C LYS A 195 7.22 -9.58 16.25
N ARG A 196 5.92 -9.44 15.96
CA ARG A 196 4.90 -10.40 16.42
C ARG A 196 5.11 -11.78 15.79
N LEU A 197 5.52 -11.86 14.52
CA LEU A 197 5.91 -13.13 13.88
C LEU A 197 7.07 -13.80 14.63
N HIS A 198 8.15 -13.05 14.86
CA HIS A 198 9.35 -13.54 15.51
C HIS A 198 9.07 -14.04 16.93
N LEU A 199 8.39 -13.23 17.75
CA LEU A 199 8.12 -13.56 19.16
C LEU A 199 7.25 -14.82 19.33
N VAL A 200 6.37 -15.12 18.38
CA VAL A 200 5.49 -16.30 18.45
C VAL A 200 6.15 -17.53 17.84
N SER A 201 6.88 -17.37 16.73
CA SER A 201 7.45 -18.50 15.98
C SER A 201 8.87 -18.89 16.42
N GLY A 202 9.63 -17.96 17.00
CA GLY A 202 11.07 -18.10 17.25
C GLY A 202 11.95 -18.03 15.99
N ILE A 203 11.36 -17.84 14.81
CA ILE A 203 12.06 -17.88 13.52
C ILE A 203 12.72 -16.52 13.23
N PRO A 204 13.95 -16.47 12.68
CA PRO A 204 14.52 -15.22 12.18
C PRO A 204 13.66 -14.57 11.09
N ILE A 205 13.40 -13.26 11.20
CA ILE A 205 12.54 -12.53 10.26
C ILE A 205 13.33 -11.44 9.56
N GLY A 206 13.37 -11.49 8.23
CA GLY A 206 13.83 -10.37 7.39
C GLY A 206 12.64 -9.51 6.98
N LEU A 207 12.72 -8.20 7.19
CA LEU A 207 11.72 -7.23 6.77
C LEU A 207 12.32 -6.27 5.76
N ILE A 208 11.71 -6.20 4.58
CA ILE A 208 12.09 -5.28 3.50
C ILE A 208 11.01 -4.20 3.41
N ASP A 209 11.32 -2.99 3.84
CA ASP A 209 10.48 -1.82 3.62
C ASP A 209 10.65 -1.34 2.17
N ASN A 210 9.61 -1.58 1.37
CA ASN A 210 9.53 -1.26 -0.05
C ASN A 210 8.33 -0.34 -0.28
N SER A 211 8.34 0.82 0.38
CA SER A 211 7.23 1.78 0.36
C SER A 211 7.64 3.18 -0.06
N TRP A 212 6.71 3.90 -0.69
CA TRP A 212 6.95 5.28 -1.12
C TRP A 212 5.68 6.16 -1.07
N GLY A 213 5.72 7.21 -0.27
CA GLY A 213 4.67 8.20 -0.13
C GLY A 213 4.17 8.76 -1.45
N GLY A 214 2.85 8.90 -1.57
CA GLY A 214 2.20 9.51 -2.72
C GLY A 214 2.15 8.67 -3.99
N THR A 215 2.54 7.39 -3.95
CA THR A 215 2.39 6.49 -5.11
C THR A 215 0.94 5.99 -5.29
N THR A 216 0.49 5.84 -6.53
CA THR A 216 -0.72 5.12 -6.90
C THR A 216 -0.45 3.62 -7.10
N ILE A 217 -1.51 2.79 -7.15
CA ILE A 217 -1.36 1.33 -7.34
C ILE A 217 -0.71 0.97 -8.69
N GLU A 218 -0.92 1.80 -9.70
CA GLU A 218 -0.38 1.62 -11.05
C GLU A 218 1.14 1.79 -11.09
N ALA A 219 1.71 2.56 -10.16
CA ALA A 219 3.17 2.66 -9.99
C ALA A 219 3.81 1.32 -9.59
N TRP A 220 3.07 0.49 -8.84
CA TRP A 220 3.52 -0.80 -8.29
C TRP A 220 3.16 -2.00 -9.17
N THR A 221 2.58 -1.75 -10.35
CA THR A 221 2.19 -2.78 -11.31
C THR A 221 2.98 -2.60 -12.58
N SER A 222 3.67 -3.63 -13.07
CA SER A 222 4.45 -3.53 -14.29
C SER A 222 3.61 -3.02 -15.47
N ARG A 223 4.23 -2.21 -16.34
CA ARG A 223 3.54 -1.65 -17.51
C ARG A 223 3.00 -2.74 -18.44
N SER A 224 3.68 -3.88 -18.54
CA SER A 224 3.23 -5.06 -19.31
C SER A 224 1.95 -5.66 -18.75
N THR A 225 1.81 -5.76 -17.42
CA THR A 225 0.57 -6.19 -16.76
C THR A 225 -0.55 -5.18 -16.95
N LEU A 226 -0.27 -3.88 -16.80
CA LEU A 226 -1.29 -2.84 -16.99
C LEU A 226 -1.87 -2.82 -18.40
N LYS A 227 -1.05 -3.08 -19.44
CA LYS A 227 -1.52 -3.19 -20.84
C LYS A 227 -2.56 -4.29 -21.05
N LYS A 228 -2.61 -5.30 -20.18
CA LYS A 228 -3.59 -6.40 -20.23
C LYS A 228 -4.95 -5.99 -19.64
N ILE A 229 -5.04 -4.83 -18.96
CA ILE A 229 -6.26 -4.35 -18.32
C ILE A 229 -6.93 -3.31 -19.24
N PRO A 230 -8.09 -3.62 -19.86
CA PRO A 230 -8.74 -2.68 -20.79
C PRO A 230 -9.04 -1.31 -20.19
N ALA A 231 -9.45 -1.28 -18.92
CA ALA A 231 -9.74 -0.04 -18.19
C ALA A 231 -8.50 0.86 -17.97
N ALA A 232 -7.28 0.31 -18.05
CA ALA A 232 -6.04 1.06 -17.86
C ALA A 232 -5.54 1.74 -19.15
N ARG A 233 -6.16 1.47 -20.31
CA ARG A 233 -5.70 2.01 -21.61
C ARG A 233 -5.61 3.54 -21.61
N GLY A 234 -6.68 4.22 -21.20
CA GLY A 234 -6.72 5.69 -21.17
C GLY A 234 -5.67 6.30 -20.22
N LEU A 235 -5.35 5.61 -19.12
CA LEU A 235 -4.27 6.03 -18.21
C LEU A 235 -2.91 5.92 -18.91
N LEU A 236 -2.65 4.80 -19.58
CA LEU A 236 -1.37 4.58 -20.24
C LEU A 236 -1.13 5.57 -21.39
N GLU A 237 -2.17 5.86 -22.18
CA GLU A 237 -2.15 6.86 -23.26
C GLU A 237 -1.91 8.28 -22.73
N GLU A 238 -2.54 8.64 -21.60
CA GLU A 238 -2.33 9.91 -20.91
C GLU A 238 -0.86 10.08 -20.50
N TRP A 239 -0.27 9.05 -19.88
CA TRP A 239 1.13 9.09 -19.47
C TRP A 239 2.09 9.11 -20.66
N ASP A 240 1.84 8.30 -21.70
CA ASP A 240 2.66 8.31 -22.92
C ASP A 240 2.65 9.69 -23.58
N SER A 241 1.48 10.34 -23.63
CA SER A 241 1.34 11.70 -24.16
C SER A 241 2.09 12.74 -23.31
N LYS A 242 2.00 12.64 -21.97
CA LYS A 242 2.74 13.51 -21.04
C LYS A 242 4.24 13.41 -21.23
N ILE A 243 4.76 12.19 -21.35
CA ILE A 243 6.18 11.91 -21.57
C ILE A 243 6.61 12.47 -22.93
N ALA A 244 5.86 12.19 -23.99
CA ALA A 244 6.20 12.65 -25.34
C ALA A 244 6.16 14.19 -25.49
N ALA A 245 5.28 14.88 -24.74
CA ALA A 245 5.15 16.33 -24.78
C ALA A 245 6.08 17.07 -23.81
N TYR A 246 6.81 16.37 -22.94
CA TYR A 246 7.63 17.01 -21.92
C TYR A 246 8.89 17.65 -22.53
N ASP A 247 9.03 18.95 -22.29
CA ASP A 247 10.23 19.72 -22.60
C ASP A 247 10.69 20.45 -21.33
N ALA A 248 11.89 20.12 -20.85
CA ALA A 248 12.43 20.65 -19.60
C ALA A 248 12.62 22.18 -19.65
N ALA A 249 13.08 22.73 -20.79
CA ALA A 249 13.32 24.16 -20.91
C ALA A 249 11.99 24.95 -20.91
N ALA A 250 11.01 24.49 -21.67
CA ALA A 250 9.66 25.06 -21.69
C ALA A 250 8.97 24.93 -20.32
N SER A 251 9.14 23.79 -19.64
CA SER A 251 8.63 23.55 -18.29
C SER A 251 9.20 24.56 -17.28
N LEU A 252 10.53 24.72 -17.23
CA LEU A 252 11.19 25.71 -16.38
C LEU A 252 10.73 27.14 -16.70
N GLN A 253 10.63 27.48 -17.99
CA GLN A 253 10.19 28.81 -18.40
C GLN A 253 8.74 29.09 -17.97
N ALA A 254 7.85 28.11 -18.10
CA ALA A 254 6.47 28.22 -17.64
C ALA A 254 6.40 28.38 -16.10
N ARG A 255 7.25 27.67 -15.34
CA ARG A 255 7.37 27.85 -13.88
C ARG A 255 7.82 29.26 -13.52
N ILE A 256 8.84 29.78 -14.22
CA ILE A 256 9.35 31.14 -13.99
C ILE A 256 8.25 32.17 -14.26
N GLN A 257 7.51 32.06 -15.37
CA GLN A 257 6.40 32.97 -15.67
C GLN A 257 5.28 32.93 -14.62
N ARG A 258 4.94 31.74 -14.10
CA ARG A 258 3.97 31.61 -12.99
C ARG A 258 4.50 32.27 -11.72
N TRP A 259 5.78 32.08 -11.41
CA TRP A 259 6.44 32.70 -10.27
C TRP A 259 6.50 34.23 -10.38
N GLU A 260 6.76 34.79 -11.56
CA GLU A 260 6.76 36.23 -11.81
C GLU A 260 5.38 36.83 -11.50
N LYS A 261 4.31 36.24 -12.05
CA LYS A 261 2.92 36.65 -11.77
C LYS A 261 2.57 36.52 -10.28
N ASP A 262 3.02 35.45 -9.61
CA ASP A 262 2.78 35.29 -8.18
C ASP A 262 3.54 36.34 -7.36
N SER A 263 4.77 36.65 -7.75
CA SER A 263 5.63 37.64 -7.10
C SER A 263 5.03 39.04 -7.20
N GLU A 264 4.46 39.41 -8.34
CA GLU A 264 3.71 40.67 -8.50
C GLU A 264 2.51 40.75 -7.56
N ARG A 265 1.69 39.68 -7.50
CA ARG A 265 0.53 39.61 -6.59
C ARG A 265 0.94 39.69 -5.12
N ARG A 266 2.01 39.00 -4.73
CA ARG A 266 2.57 39.04 -3.37
C ARG A 266 3.07 40.43 -3.02
N LYS A 267 3.82 41.06 -3.92
CA LYS A 267 4.31 42.43 -3.74
C LYS A 267 3.16 43.42 -3.57
N ALA A 268 2.07 43.28 -4.32
CA ALA A 268 0.87 44.10 -4.16
C ALA A 268 0.19 43.93 -2.80
N ARG A 269 0.39 42.81 -2.11
CA ARG A 269 -0.07 42.55 -0.73
C ARG A 269 0.98 42.88 0.35
N GLY A 270 2.13 43.43 -0.02
CA GLY A 270 3.25 43.69 0.91
C GLY A 270 4.03 42.43 1.33
N GLU A 271 3.84 41.31 0.64
CA GLU A 271 4.51 40.04 0.90
C GLU A 271 5.82 39.92 0.09
N LYS A 272 6.83 39.23 0.64
CA LYS A 272 8.04 38.87 -0.11
C LYS A 272 7.72 37.81 -1.18
N PRO A 273 8.39 37.86 -2.35
CA PRO A 273 8.29 36.81 -3.35
C PRO A 273 8.83 35.50 -2.80
N ASN A 274 8.30 34.39 -3.30
CA ASN A 274 8.90 33.07 -3.07
C ASN A 274 10.26 32.97 -3.76
N PRO A 275 11.10 31.96 -3.45
CA PRO A 275 12.31 31.68 -4.22
C PRO A 275 11.99 31.47 -5.71
N LYS A 276 12.81 32.03 -6.60
CA LYS A 276 12.67 31.83 -8.05
C LYS A 276 12.94 30.35 -8.39
N PRO A 277 12.07 29.68 -9.18
CA PRO A 277 12.35 28.34 -9.65
C PRO A 277 13.64 28.28 -10.48
N THR A 278 14.50 27.30 -10.18
CA THR A 278 15.74 27.02 -10.93
C THR A 278 15.68 25.72 -11.73
N GLU A 279 14.71 24.86 -11.42
CA GLU A 279 14.54 23.54 -12.03
C GLU A 279 13.18 23.43 -12.73
N PRO A 280 13.03 22.58 -13.77
CA PRO A 280 11.75 22.30 -14.39
C PRO A 280 10.80 21.56 -13.45
N ASP A 281 9.51 21.47 -13.79
CA ASP A 281 8.60 20.54 -13.11
C ASP A 281 9.12 19.10 -13.31
N GLN A 282 8.73 18.17 -12.42
CA GLN A 282 9.19 16.76 -12.48
C GLN A 282 8.98 16.16 -13.88
N ASP A 283 10.02 15.52 -14.42
CA ASP A 283 9.93 14.78 -15.69
C ASP A 283 8.94 13.60 -15.52
N PRO A 284 7.85 13.54 -16.33
CA PRO A 284 6.88 12.45 -16.28
C PRO A 284 7.50 11.06 -16.47
N ALA A 285 8.59 10.93 -17.22
CA ALA A 285 9.24 9.63 -17.43
C ALA A 285 9.87 9.06 -16.15
N SER A 286 10.32 9.94 -15.26
CA SER A 286 10.92 9.60 -13.95
C SER A 286 9.99 9.90 -12.77
N ASP A 287 8.72 10.24 -13.01
CA ASP A 287 7.75 10.42 -11.94
C ASP A 287 7.44 9.08 -11.25
N ARG A 288 7.37 9.08 -9.92
CA ARG A 288 7.06 7.88 -9.11
C ARG A 288 5.71 7.24 -9.47
N ASN A 289 4.77 8.02 -10.00
CA ASN A 289 3.44 7.61 -10.42
C ASN A 289 3.34 7.28 -11.92
N ASN A 290 4.43 7.41 -12.68
CA ASN A 290 4.47 6.84 -14.02
C ASN A 290 4.15 5.33 -13.92
N PRO A 291 3.14 4.81 -14.64
CA PRO A 291 2.70 3.43 -14.45
C PRO A 291 3.84 2.41 -14.63
N GLY A 292 4.08 1.63 -13.57
CA GLY A 292 5.17 0.67 -13.45
C GLY A 292 6.51 1.21 -12.92
N ALA A 293 6.64 2.52 -12.68
CA ALA A 293 7.94 3.10 -12.37
C ALA A 293 8.48 2.72 -10.99
N SER A 294 7.62 2.63 -9.96
CA SER A 294 8.03 2.17 -8.62
C SER A 294 8.24 0.66 -8.59
N PHE A 295 7.46 -0.11 -9.35
CA PHE A 295 7.71 -1.55 -9.56
C PHE A 295 9.11 -1.76 -10.14
N ASN A 296 9.44 -1.05 -11.21
CA ASN A 296 10.71 -1.16 -11.92
C ASN A 296 11.91 -0.70 -11.08
N GLY A 297 11.81 0.48 -10.47
CA GLY A 297 12.92 1.09 -9.75
C GLY A 297 13.14 0.55 -8.34
N MET A 298 12.12 -0.06 -7.73
CA MET A 298 12.20 -0.55 -6.35
C MET A 298 11.99 -2.06 -6.25
N LEU A 299 10.82 -2.58 -6.62
CA LEU A 299 10.51 -4.01 -6.43
C LEU A 299 11.39 -4.93 -7.29
N ALA A 300 11.60 -4.56 -8.56
CA ALA A 300 12.33 -5.39 -9.51
C ALA A 300 13.81 -5.55 -9.14
N SER A 301 14.38 -4.55 -8.45
CA SER A 301 15.80 -4.49 -8.04
C SER A 301 16.26 -5.67 -7.15
N PHE A 302 15.32 -6.38 -6.52
CA PHE A 302 15.59 -7.58 -5.72
C PHE A 302 14.69 -8.76 -6.10
N SER A 303 14.10 -8.74 -7.30
CA SER A 303 13.15 -9.77 -7.77
C SER A 303 13.76 -11.16 -7.90
N GLU A 304 15.09 -11.29 -7.98
CA GLU A 304 15.78 -12.58 -7.98
C GLU A 304 15.82 -13.26 -6.60
N ALA A 305 15.57 -12.51 -5.52
CA ALA A 305 15.48 -13.09 -4.18
C ALA A 305 14.23 -13.97 -4.01
N ASN A 306 14.36 -15.02 -3.19
CA ASN A 306 13.19 -15.75 -2.71
C ASN A 306 12.62 -15.08 -1.47
N ILE A 307 11.31 -14.87 -1.47
CA ILE A 307 10.56 -14.13 -0.43
C ILE A 307 9.45 -15.05 0.14
N LYS A 308 9.11 -14.90 1.42
CA LYS A 308 8.00 -15.62 2.07
C LYS A 308 6.65 -15.10 1.62
N GLY A 309 6.47 -13.78 1.62
CA GLY A 309 5.20 -13.12 1.32
C GLY A 309 5.30 -11.59 1.43
N ALA A 310 4.17 -10.92 1.23
CA ALA A 310 4.08 -9.46 1.30
C ALA A 310 2.90 -8.99 2.15
N ILE A 311 3.08 -7.86 2.82
CA ILE A 311 2.00 -7.04 3.38
C ILE A 311 2.00 -5.69 2.67
N PHE A 312 0.82 -5.16 2.35
CA PHE A 312 0.70 -4.01 1.47
C PHE A 312 -0.33 -3.02 2.00
N ASN A 313 0.06 -1.76 2.16
CA ASN A 313 -0.86 -0.68 2.54
C ASN A 313 -0.79 0.49 1.55
N GLN A 314 -1.84 0.61 0.74
CA GLN A 314 -1.95 1.63 -0.29
C GLN A 314 -3.41 1.98 -0.56
N GLY A 315 -3.66 3.06 -1.28
CA GLY A 315 -4.96 3.39 -1.88
C GLY A 315 -5.36 4.83 -1.67
N TYR A 316 -4.71 5.53 -0.74
CA TYR A 316 -5.06 6.91 -0.38
C TYR A 316 -4.90 7.86 -1.57
N ASN A 317 -3.83 7.72 -2.36
CA ASN A 317 -3.59 8.56 -3.53
C ASN A 317 -4.60 8.29 -4.65
N ASN A 318 -4.97 7.02 -4.85
CA ASN A 318 -6.03 6.62 -5.79
C ASN A 318 -7.43 7.08 -5.37
N ALA A 319 -7.61 7.50 -4.11
CA ALA A 319 -8.86 8.07 -3.61
C ALA A 319 -8.93 9.61 -3.70
N LEU A 320 -7.91 10.29 -4.24
CA LEU A 320 -7.91 11.75 -4.37
C LEU A 320 -8.74 12.22 -5.58
N GLY A 321 -8.66 13.50 -5.94
CA GLY A 321 -9.62 14.17 -6.85
C GLY A 321 -9.81 13.54 -8.24
N ASN A 322 -8.88 12.71 -8.70
CA ASN A 322 -8.92 11.96 -9.96
C ASN A 322 -9.24 10.46 -9.75
N ALA A 323 -9.99 10.12 -8.70
CA ALA A 323 -10.27 8.74 -8.34
C ALA A 323 -11.03 7.95 -9.41
N ARG A 324 -10.58 6.71 -9.64
CA ARG A 324 -11.18 5.70 -10.53
C ARG A 324 -11.26 4.34 -9.83
N PRO A 325 -12.22 4.13 -8.90
CA PRO A 325 -12.25 2.92 -8.07
C PRO A 325 -12.42 1.59 -8.83
N ARG A 326 -13.09 1.57 -9.99
CA ARG A 326 -13.21 0.36 -10.83
C ARG A 326 -11.89 0.01 -11.50
N LEU A 327 -11.17 1.02 -11.99
CA LEU A 327 -9.79 0.83 -12.46
C LEU A 327 -8.91 0.30 -11.32
N TYR A 328 -8.95 0.93 -10.15
CA TYR A 328 -8.20 0.49 -8.97
C TYR A 328 -8.45 -0.98 -8.63
N ALA A 329 -9.72 -1.40 -8.58
CA ALA A 329 -10.10 -2.77 -8.25
C ALA A 329 -9.51 -3.79 -9.25
N SER A 330 -9.44 -3.43 -10.54
CA SER A 330 -8.83 -4.27 -11.58
C SER A 330 -7.30 -4.32 -11.41
N VAL A 331 -6.67 -3.18 -11.14
CA VAL A 331 -5.22 -3.09 -11.02
C VAL A 331 -4.70 -3.78 -9.77
N ILE A 332 -5.32 -3.64 -8.60
CA ILE A 332 -4.82 -4.28 -7.37
C ILE A 332 -4.83 -5.81 -7.49
N GLN A 333 -5.83 -6.41 -8.14
CA GLN A 333 -5.86 -7.84 -8.41
C GLN A 333 -4.68 -8.25 -9.30
N ALA A 334 -4.51 -7.57 -10.43
CA ALA A 334 -3.43 -7.84 -11.38
C ALA A 334 -2.03 -7.56 -10.79
N MET A 335 -1.91 -6.58 -9.89
CA MET A 335 -0.65 -6.25 -9.19
C MET A 335 -0.19 -7.43 -8.32
N ILE A 336 -1.12 -8.05 -7.57
CA ILE A 336 -0.79 -9.19 -6.71
C ILE A 336 -0.30 -10.37 -7.55
N GLU A 337 -1.00 -10.68 -8.65
CA GLU A 337 -0.59 -11.72 -9.59
C GLU A 337 0.76 -11.38 -10.25
N ASN A 338 0.99 -10.13 -10.62
CA ASN A 338 2.26 -9.69 -11.18
C ASN A 338 3.42 -9.82 -10.17
N TRP A 339 3.21 -9.53 -8.88
CA TRP A 339 4.23 -9.72 -7.86
C TRP A 339 4.53 -11.21 -7.64
N ARG A 340 3.50 -12.08 -7.68
CA ARG A 340 3.68 -13.55 -7.63
C ARG A 340 4.52 -14.07 -8.78
N GLU A 341 4.23 -13.62 -10.00
CA GLU A 341 5.03 -13.93 -11.19
C GLU A 341 6.48 -13.44 -11.02
N THR A 342 6.65 -12.21 -10.54
CA THR A 342 7.98 -11.58 -10.31
C THR A 342 8.84 -12.41 -9.35
N PHE A 343 8.27 -12.88 -8.24
CA PHE A 343 8.98 -13.70 -7.26
C PHE A 343 8.88 -15.21 -7.53
N ARG A 344 8.27 -15.62 -8.65
CA ARG A 344 8.08 -17.02 -9.07
C ARG A 344 7.41 -17.87 -7.99
N ASP A 345 6.37 -17.33 -7.38
CA ASP A 345 5.58 -17.99 -6.33
C ASP A 345 4.09 -17.66 -6.50
N ASP A 346 3.38 -18.50 -7.26
CA ASP A 346 1.93 -18.36 -7.51
C ASP A 346 1.08 -18.44 -6.24
N ALA A 347 1.63 -19.03 -5.17
CA ALA A 347 0.96 -19.18 -3.88
C ALA A 347 1.45 -18.14 -2.85
N MET A 348 2.28 -17.17 -3.25
CA MET A 348 2.86 -16.19 -2.32
C MET A 348 1.76 -15.54 -1.48
N PRO A 349 1.80 -15.69 -0.15
CA PRO A 349 0.86 -15.05 0.77
C PRO A 349 0.91 -13.53 0.62
N PHE A 350 -0.27 -12.92 0.48
CA PHE A 350 -0.39 -11.48 0.29
C PHE A 350 -1.41 -10.87 1.27
N GLY A 351 -0.97 -9.94 2.11
CA GLY A 351 -1.83 -9.26 3.08
C GLY A 351 -2.16 -7.83 2.65
N ILE A 352 -3.41 -7.57 2.26
CA ILE A 352 -3.89 -6.22 2.00
C ILE A 352 -4.34 -5.58 3.32
N ILE A 353 -3.64 -4.52 3.73
CA ILE A 353 -4.10 -3.63 4.79
C ILE A 353 -4.96 -2.56 4.13
N GLY A 354 -6.23 -2.48 4.51
CA GLY A 354 -7.17 -1.57 3.87
C GLY A 354 -6.74 -0.10 3.92
N LEU A 355 -7.25 0.71 3.01
CA LEU A 355 -7.04 2.16 3.00
C LEU A 355 -7.39 2.75 4.39
N THR A 356 -6.38 3.34 5.05
CA THR A 356 -6.45 3.88 6.41
C THR A 356 -7.31 5.14 6.49
N PRO A 357 -7.88 5.48 7.66
CA PRO A 357 -8.69 6.69 7.78
C PRO A 357 -7.84 7.92 7.52
N GLY A 358 -8.45 8.98 7.01
CA GLY A 358 -7.74 10.25 6.91
C GLY A 358 -8.65 11.45 6.66
N GLY A 359 -8.12 12.63 6.99
CA GLY A 359 -8.89 13.88 6.95
C GLY A 359 -9.85 13.99 8.14
N GLN A 360 -10.88 14.81 8.00
CA GLN A 360 -11.84 15.06 9.08
C GLN A 360 -12.64 13.78 9.39
N PRO A 361 -12.66 13.32 10.66
CA PRO A 361 -13.53 12.23 11.08
C PRO A 361 -15.00 12.50 10.77
N GLN A 362 -15.70 11.45 10.35
CA GLN A 362 -17.15 11.45 10.28
C GLN A 362 -17.72 11.51 11.69
N THR A 363 -18.72 12.36 11.86
CA THR A 363 -19.55 12.50 13.05
C THR A 363 -21.00 12.33 12.62
N ARG A 364 -21.94 12.30 13.57
CA ARG A 364 -23.36 12.37 13.22
C ARG A 364 -23.65 13.68 12.47
N ASP A 365 -23.15 14.82 12.93
CA ASP A 365 -23.46 16.13 12.35
C ASP A 365 -23.00 16.31 10.89
N ASN A 366 -21.91 15.66 10.48
CA ASN A 366 -21.36 15.80 9.12
C ASN A 366 -21.53 14.54 8.25
N TYR A 367 -22.41 13.62 8.67
CA TYR A 367 -22.44 12.25 8.19
C TYR A 367 -22.55 12.14 6.66
N GLU A 368 -23.55 12.78 6.07
CA GLU A 368 -23.84 12.82 4.63
C GLU A 368 -22.69 13.44 3.85
N ILE A 369 -22.13 14.54 4.38
CA ILE A 369 -21.03 15.27 3.75
C ILE A 369 -19.82 14.35 3.59
N ARG A 370 -19.50 13.54 4.61
CA ARG A 370 -18.34 12.64 4.59
C ARG A 370 -18.56 11.38 3.76
N MET A 371 -19.80 11.01 3.43
CA MET A 371 -20.10 9.89 2.54
C MET A 371 -19.79 10.17 1.07
N VAL A 372 -19.70 11.46 0.67
CA VAL A 372 -19.31 11.86 -0.69
C VAL A 372 -17.78 11.82 -0.84
N ASP A 373 -17.22 10.61 -0.84
CA ASP A 373 -15.78 10.35 -0.99
C ASP A 373 -15.54 9.05 -1.76
N ALA A 374 -14.45 8.99 -2.55
CA ALA A 374 -14.06 7.81 -3.31
C ALA A 374 -13.40 6.71 -2.46
N ALA A 375 -12.84 7.04 -1.30
CA ALA A 375 -12.07 6.12 -0.46
C ALA A 375 -12.81 4.83 -0.05
N PRO A 376 -14.12 4.83 0.28
CA PRO A 376 -14.86 3.59 0.56
C PRO A 376 -14.92 2.64 -0.63
N PHE A 377 -15.00 3.18 -1.86
CA PHE A 377 -14.99 2.37 -3.08
C PHE A 377 -13.61 1.75 -3.34
N ILE A 378 -12.53 2.45 -2.97
CA ILE A 378 -11.18 1.87 -2.98
C ILE A 378 -11.07 0.71 -1.99
N ARG A 379 -11.59 0.86 -0.75
CA ARG A 379 -11.65 -0.25 0.22
C ARG A 379 -12.48 -1.42 -0.28
N GLU A 380 -13.59 -1.15 -0.94
CA GLU A 380 -14.41 -2.18 -1.56
C GLU A 380 -13.59 -2.96 -2.61
N GLY A 381 -12.85 -2.27 -3.48
CA GLY A 381 -11.95 -2.90 -4.46
C GLY A 381 -10.89 -3.79 -3.80
N GLN A 382 -10.29 -3.32 -2.70
CA GLN A 382 -9.32 -4.10 -1.91
C GLN A 382 -9.93 -5.38 -1.33
N PHE A 383 -11.13 -5.27 -0.75
CA PHE A 383 -11.83 -6.42 -0.19
C PHE A 383 -12.26 -7.43 -1.27
N LYS A 384 -12.75 -6.95 -2.42
CA LYS A 384 -13.11 -7.78 -3.58
C LYS A 384 -11.89 -8.53 -4.13
N ALA A 385 -10.75 -7.87 -4.27
CA ALA A 385 -9.52 -8.52 -4.72
C ALA A 385 -9.07 -9.65 -3.77
N ALA A 386 -9.14 -9.42 -2.46
CA ALA A 386 -8.81 -10.46 -1.48
C ALA A 386 -9.79 -11.65 -1.49
N LYS A 387 -11.06 -11.44 -1.87
CA LYS A 387 -12.02 -12.53 -2.06
C LYS A 387 -11.78 -13.31 -3.36
N ALA A 388 -11.32 -12.64 -4.41
CA ALA A 388 -11.10 -13.24 -5.72
C ALA A 388 -9.83 -14.09 -5.80
N LEU A 389 -8.83 -13.81 -4.96
CA LEU A 389 -7.52 -14.44 -5.02
C LEU A 389 -7.27 -15.40 -3.84
N ASN A 390 -6.72 -16.59 -4.14
CA ASN A 390 -6.24 -17.51 -3.12
C ASN A 390 -5.01 -16.96 -2.39
N HIS A 391 -4.81 -17.35 -1.13
CA HIS A 391 -3.70 -16.91 -0.27
C HIS A 391 -3.61 -15.39 -0.05
N VAL A 392 -4.71 -14.67 -0.26
CA VAL A 392 -4.80 -13.23 -0.01
C VAL A 392 -5.67 -12.95 1.21
N CYS A 393 -5.24 -12.01 2.04
CA CYS A 393 -5.97 -11.49 3.19
C CYS A 393 -6.37 -10.03 2.93
N PHE A 394 -7.56 -9.64 3.39
CA PHE A 394 -7.91 -8.23 3.57
C PHE A 394 -8.12 -7.95 5.06
N MET A 395 -7.45 -6.92 5.56
CA MET A 395 -7.57 -6.48 6.95
C MET A 395 -8.13 -5.04 7.01
N PRO A 396 -9.32 -4.85 7.59
CA PRO A 396 -9.87 -3.51 7.81
C PRO A 396 -8.95 -2.64 8.68
N ALA A 397 -8.78 -1.39 8.23
CA ALA A 397 -7.89 -0.43 8.86
C ALA A 397 -8.53 0.95 9.06
N TYR A 398 -9.83 1.12 8.81
CA TYR A 398 -10.54 2.40 8.88
C TYR A 398 -10.84 2.86 10.33
N ASP A 399 -10.79 1.94 11.29
CA ASP A 399 -11.45 1.99 12.61
C ASP A 399 -10.74 2.88 13.65
N GLN A 400 -9.66 3.55 13.27
CA GLN A 400 -8.81 4.27 14.23
C GLN A 400 -9.18 5.76 14.40
N GLN A 401 -10.12 6.28 13.60
CA GLN A 401 -10.67 7.65 13.63
C GLN A 401 -9.71 8.74 14.14
N VAL A 402 -8.54 8.84 13.52
CA VAL A 402 -7.59 9.92 13.83
C VAL A 402 -7.77 11.02 12.77
N PRO A 403 -7.85 12.31 13.15
CA PRO A 403 -7.67 13.40 12.19
C PRO A 403 -6.30 13.28 11.51
N PHE A 404 -6.12 13.94 10.36
CA PHE A 404 -4.91 13.84 9.52
C PHE A 404 -4.86 12.58 8.65
N TYR A 405 -4.13 12.62 7.53
CA TYR A 405 -4.13 11.55 6.50
C TYR A 405 -3.12 10.43 6.78
N HIS A 406 -2.21 10.64 7.72
CA HIS A 406 -1.33 9.62 8.30
C HIS A 406 -1.75 9.35 9.75
N PRO A 407 -2.72 8.45 10.00
CA PRO A 407 -3.13 8.13 11.36
C PRO A 407 -1.97 7.53 12.15
N HIS A 408 -1.69 8.09 13.33
CA HIS A 408 -0.62 7.61 14.21
C HIS A 408 -0.98 6.31 14.96
N LYS A 409 -2.23 5.84 14.89
CA LYS A 409 -2.67 4.56 15.49
C LYS A 409 -2.41 3.38 14.55
N LYS A 410 -1.16 2.98 14.39
CA LYS A 410 -0.76 1.93 13.41
C LYS A 410 -0.45 0.56 13.98
N VAL A 411 -0.15 0.47 15.28
CA VAL A 411 0.26 -0.79 15.94
C VAL A 411 -0.74 -1.91 15.66
N LEU A 412 -2.04 -1.62 15.75
CA LEU A 412 -3.10 -2.61 15.50
C LEU A 412 -3.12 -3.14 14.07
N HIS A 413 -2.68 -2.38 13.07
CA HIS A 413 -2.61 -2.84 11.68
C HIS A 413 -1.54 -3.93 11.52
N GLY A 414 -0.34 -3.72 12.07
CA GLY A 414 0.73 -4.71 12.09
C GLY A 414 0.34 -5.96 12.89
N GLU A 415 -0.29 -5.80 14.05
CA GLU A 415 -0.74 -6.93 14.89
C GLU A 415 -1.81 -7.78 14.21
N ARG A 416 -2.81 -7.15 13.60
CA ARG A 416 -3.86 -7.88 12.87
C ARG A 416 -3.29 -8.65 11.68
N MET A 417 -2.35 -8.05 10.96
CA MET A 417 -1.69 -8.72 9.85
C MET A 417 -0.80 -9.89 10.32
N ALA A 418 -0.12 -9.73 11.46
CA ALA A 418 0.66 -10.81 12.06
C ALA A 418 -0.23 -11.99 12.46
N ARG A 419 -1.45 -11.76 12.97
CA ARG A 419 -2.41 -12.83 13.27
C ARG A 419 -2.74 -13.67 12.04
N TRP A 420 -3.00 -13.03 10.90
CA TRP A 420 -3.24 -13.75 9.64
C TRP A 420 -2.05 -14.60 9.23
N ALA A 421 -0.86 -14.00 9.20
CA ALA A 421 0.35 -14.71 8.80
C ALA A 421 0.66 -15.86 9.78
N LEU A 422 0.60 -15.65 11.09
CA LEU A 422 0.80 -16.71 12.09
C LEU A 422 -0.18 -17.88 11.92
N ALA A 423 -1.47 -17.58 11.72
CA ALA A 423 -2.50 -18.60 11.58
C ALA A 423 -2.39 -19.39 10.28
N THR A 424 -1.92 -18.77 9.20
CA THR A 424 -1.92 -19.38 7.86
C THR A 424 -0.56 -19.92 7.42
N GLN A 425 0.54 -19.35 7.94
CA GLN A 425 1.91 -19.65 7.51
C GLN A 425 2.78 -20.29 8.60
N TYR A 426 2.38 -20.19 9.88
CA TYR A 426 3.17 -20.68 11.03
C TYR A 426 2.39 -21.66 11.93
N GLY A 427 1.28 -22.21 11.43
CA GLY A 427 0.51 -23.25 12.13
C GLY A 427 -0.26 -22.79 13.37
N GLN A 428 -0.34 -21.49 13.66
CA GLN A 428 -1.03 -20.94 14.83
C GLN A 428 -2.56 -20.83 14.60
N THR A 429 -3.20 -21.95 14.27
CA THR A 429 -4.61 -22.02 13.81
C THR A 429 -5.64 -21.56 14.86
N GLN A 430 -5.25 -21.50 16.14
CA GLN A 430 -6.03 -20.92 17.22
C GLN A 430 -6.18 -19.40 17.11
N LEU A 431 -5.26 -18.71 16.41
CA LEU A 431 -5.34 -17.27 16.20
C LEU A 431 -6.40 -16.96 15.14
N LYS A 432 -7.59 -16.55 15.61
CA LYS A 432 -8.65 -16.06 14.71
C LYS A 432 -8.23 -14.72 14.09
N TRP A 433 -8.33 -14.60 12.77
CA TRP A 433 -7.87 -13.41 12.04
C TRP A 433 -8.87 -12.93 10.99
N LYS A 434 -9.86 -13.77 10.62
CA LYS A 434 -10.83 -13.41 9.60
C LYS A 434 -11.83 -12.40 10.19
N PRO A 435 -12.07 -11.27 9.51
CA PRO A 435 -13.15 -10.38 9.91
C PRO A 435 -14.50 -11.05 9.63
N THR A 436 -15.52 -10.72 10.44
CA THR A 436 -16.91 -11.08 10.14
C THR A 436 -17.40 -10.27 8.94
N THR A 437 -18.11 -10.90 8.00
CA THR A 437 -18.56 -10.28 6.75
C THR A 437 -20.05 -10.44 6.53
N LEU A 438 -20.68 -9.45 5.91
CA LEU A 438 -22.07 -9.53 5.46
C LEU A 438 -22.22 -10.65 4.41
N GLU A 439 -23.25 -11.48 4.57
CA GLU A 439 -23.61 -12.57 3.64
C GLU A 439 -24.92 -12.31 2.92
N HIS A 440 -25.94 -11.86 3.65
CA HIS A 440 -27.29 -11.72 3.13
C HIS A 440 -27.99 -10.49 3.68
N THR A 441 -28.88 -9.91 2.88
CA THR A 441 -29.72 -8.78 3.25
C THR A 441 -31.16 -9.06 2.89
N GLU A 442 -32.08 -8.73 3.78
CA GLU A 442 -33.52 -8.89 3.61
C GLU A 442 -34.22 -7.57 3.95
N ILE A 443 -35.00 -7.03 3.02
CA ILE A 443 -35.85 -5.86 3.27
C ILE A 443 -37.11 -6.36 3.99
N SER A 444 -37.44 -5.76 5.13
CA SER A 444 -38.60 -6.14 5.95
C SER A 444 -39.34 -4.88 6.39
N GLY A 445 -40.28 -4.42 5.56
CA GLY A 445 -41.03 -3.18 5.80
C GLY A 445 -40.11 -1.97 5.91
N ASP A 446 -40.04 -1.39 7.11
CA ASP A 446 -39.34 -0.14 7.44
C ASP A 446 -37.83 -0.33 7.75
N HIS A 447 -37.30 -1.54 7.59
CA HIS A 447 -35.92 -1.85 7.94
C HIS A 447 -35.29 -2.89 7.02
N ILE A 448 -33.97 -3.01 7.11
CA ILE A 448 -33.20 -4.03 6.43
C ILE A 448 -32.52 -4.91 7.47
N ILE A 449 -32.74 -6.22 7.37
CA ILE A 449 -32.06 -7.23 8.17
C ILE A 449 -30.76 -7.62 7.47
N LEU A 450 -29.65 -7.49 8.17
CA LEU A 450 -28.31 -7.86 7.73
C LEU A 450 -27.90 -9.17 8.41
N SER A 451 -27.54 -10.19 7.64
CA SER A 451 -27.04 -11.47 8.15
C SER A 451 -25.54 -11.62 7.86
N PHE A 452 -24.78 -12.01 8.88
CA PHE A 452 -23.32 -12.11 8.84
C PHE A 452 -22.85 -13.56 8.97
N ASN A 453 -21.69 -13.86 8.38
CA ASN A 453 -21.05 -15.19 8.45
C ASN A 453 -20.52 -15.57 9.85
N GLY A 454 -20.63 -14.66 10.79
CA GLY A 454 -20.11 -14.77 12.14
C GLY A 454 -20.82 -13.79 13.05
N MET A 455 -20.51 -13.86 14.33
CA MET A 455 -21.09 -12.94 15.30
C MET A 455 -20.50 -11.53 15.12
N VAL A 456 -21.34 -10.51 15.26
CA VAL A 456 -20.97 -9.10 15.24
C VAL A 456 -21.30 -8.46 16.58
N ARG A 457 -20.43 -7.57 17.08
CA ARG A 457 -20.64 -6.84 18.34
C ARG A 457 -20.02 -5.44 18.26
N VAL A 458 -20.28 -4.65 19.29
CA VAL A 458 -19.50 -3.47 19.67
C VAL A 458 -18.62 -3.81 20.86
N HIS A 459 -17.38 -3.32 20.90
CA HIS A 459 -16.41 -3.73 21.92
C HIS A 459 -16.49 -2.91 23.23
N ASP A 460 -17.20 -1.79 23.21
CA ASP A 460 -17.23 -0.80 24.28
C ASP A 460 -18.62 -0.61 24.90
N GLY A 461 -19.59 -1.47 24.52
CA GLY A 461 -20.97 -1.43 25.01
C GLY A 461 -21.83 -0.28 24.47
N ARG A 462 -21.28 0.59 23.60
CA ARG A 462 -22.06 1.65 22.95
C ARG A 462 -23.00 1.08 21.88
N PRO A 463 -24.05 1.81 21.46
CA PRO A 463 -24.86 1.40 20.32
C PRO A 463 -24.00 1.19 19.06
N PHE A 464 -24.48 0.37 18.13
CA PHE A 464 -23.86 0.25 16.82
C PHE A 464 -23.89 1.60 16.09
N GLU A 465 -22.74 2.00 15.55
CA GLU A 465 -22.57 3.23 14.77
C GLU A 465 -21.95 2.94 13.41
N GLY A 466 -22.11 3.86 12.46
CA GLY A 466 -21.51 3.78 11.12
C GLY A 466 -22.41 3.16 10.05
N PHE A 467 -23.67 2.85 10.36
CA PHE A 467 -24.67 2.43 9.39
C PHE A 467 -25.36 3.63 8.75
N ALA A 468 -25.54 3.60 7.44
CA ALA A 468 -26.32 4.54 6.65
C ALA A 468 -27.41 3.78 5.90
N ILE A 469 -28.61 4.33 5.78
CA ILE A 469 -29.74 3.72 5.05
C ILE A 469 -30.35 4.74 4.09
N ALA A 470 -30.81 4.27 2.93
CA ALA A 470 -31.43 5.10 1.90
C ALA A 470 -32.66 4.43 1.30
N GLY A 471 -33.61 5.26 0.85
CA GLY A 471 -34.71 4.85 -0.01
C GLY A 471 -34.32 4.93 -1.49
N THR A 472 -35.33 4.91 -2.36
CA THR A 472 -35.14 4.98 -3.83
C THR A 472 -34.57 6.32 -4.31
N ASP A 473 -34.67 7.36 -3.47
CA ASP A 473 -34.09 8.70 -3.67
C ASP A 473 -32.56 8.75 -3.56
N ARG A 474 -31.94 7.66 -3.09
CA ARG A 474 -30.49 7.50 -2.87
C ARG A 474 -29.90 8.47 -1.83
N HIS A 475 -30.76 9.06 -0.99
CA HIS A 475 -30.33 9.89 0.13
C HIS A 475 -30.01 9.00 1.33
N PHE A 476 -28.71 8.79 1.58
CA PHE A 476 -28.26 8.07 2.76
C PHE A 476 -28.29 8.96 3.99
N VAL A 477 -29.04 8.54 5.02
CA VAL A 477 -29.03 9.13 6.36
C VAL A 477 -28.38 8.17 7.36
N PRO A 478 -27.85 8.62 8.52
CA PRO A 478 -27.43 7.73 9.59
C PRO A 478 -28.58 6.81 10.02
N ALA A 479 -28.25 5.54 10.24
CA ALA A 479 -29.21 4.52 10.63
C ALA A 479 -28.92 3.98 12.03
N ARG A 480 -29.97 3.56 12.73
CA ARG A 480 -29.88 2.75 13.95
C ARG A 480 -29.64 1.31 13.55
N ALA A 481 -28.92 0.58 14.40
CA ALA A 481 -28.71 -0.85 14.24
C ALA A 481 -28.79 -1.56 15.58
N GLU A 482 -29.57 -2.64 15.63
CA GLU A 482 -29.76 -3.48 16.81
C GLU A 482 -29.82 -4.95 16.42
N PHE A 483 -29.55 -5.84 17.36
CA PHE A 483 -29.69 -7.27 17.12
C PHE A 483 -31.14 -7.67 16.87
N VAL A 484 -31.37 -8.61 15.96
CA VAL A 484 -32.69 -9.24 15.80
C VAL A 484 -33.03 -10.05 17.06
N VAL A 485 -34.23 -9.88 17.60
CA VAL A 485 -34.73 -10.66 18.74
C VAL A 485 -35.35 -11.95 18.22
N LYS A 486 -34.81 -13.10 18.63
CA LYS A 486 -35.28 -14.43 18.20
C LYS A 486 -36.27 -15.08 19.19
N GLY A 487 -36.48 -14.47 20.34
CA GLY A 487 -37.36 -14.98 21.39
C GLY A 487 -37.07 -14.35 22.74
N LYS A 488 -37.69 -14.89 23.79
CA LYS A 488 -37.41 -14.55 25.19
C LYS A 488 -37.00 -15.81 25.95
N ASP A 489 -36.11 -15.68 26.92
CA ASP A 489 -35.78 -16.77 27.83
C ASP A 489 -36.86 -16.96 28.93
N ASP A 490 -36.69 -17.99 29.76
CA ASP A 490 -37.64 -18.33 30.84
C ASP A 490 -37.80 -17.22 31.89
N ARG A 491 -36.92 -16.21 31.88
CA ARG A 491 -36.99 -15.02 32.75
C ARG A 491 -37.54 -13.80 32.02
N GLY A 492 -38.06 -13.98 30.80
CA GLY A 492 -38.62 -12.92 29.97
C GLY A 492 -37.58 -12.02 29.29
N ARG A 493 -36.28 -12.35 29.35
CA ARG A 493 -35.21 -11.55 28.76
C ARG A 493 -35.09 -11.85 27.27
N GLU A 494 -34.94 -10.82 26.45
CA GLU A 494 -34.78 -10.98 25.01
C GLU A 494 -33.52 -11.78 24.67
N GLN A 495 -33.71 -12.80 23.84
CA GLN A 495 -32.63 -13.54 23.21
C GLN A 495 -32.32 -12.89 21.87
N LYS A 496 -31.08 -12.42 21.74
CA LYS A 496 -30.59 -11.74 20.54
C LYS A 496 -29.93 -12.72 19.59
N ASP A 497 -30.13 -12.56 18.29
CA ASP A 497 -29.35 -13.21 17.24
C ASP A 497 -28.12 -12.35 16.94
N GLU A 498 -26.97 -12.71 17.51
CA GLU A 498 -25.74 -11.95 17.39
C GLU A 498 -25.09 -12.03 16.00
N ARG A 499 -25.72 -12.73 15.05
CA ARG A 499 -25.32 -12.76 13.63
C ARG A 499 -26.25 -11.94 12.75
N LYS A 500 -27.29 -11.31 13.31
CA LYS A 500 -28.26 -10.53 12.56
C LYS A 500 -28.49 -9.16 13.16
N LEU A 501 -28.35 -8.13 12.33
CA LEU A 501 -28.68 -6.75 12.70
C LEU A 501 -29.90 -6.27 11.93
N LYS A 502 -30.89 -5.74 12.65
CA LYS A 502 -31.93 -4.90 12.09
C LYS A 502 -31.37 -3.48 11.94
N VAL A 503 -31.43 -2.90 10.74
CA VAL A 503 -30.95 -1.54 10.44
C VAL A 503 -32.08 -0.68 9.88
N TRP A 504 -32.31 0.50 10.46
CA TRP A 504 -33.42 1.38 10.08
C TRP A 504 -33.15 2.85 10.40
N SER A 505 -33.93 3.74 9.77
CA SER A 505 -34.00 5.15 10.15
C SER A 505 -35.45 5.63 10.06
N PRO A 506 -35.98 6.34 11.06
CA PRO A 506 -37.31 6.93 10.96
C PRO A 506 -37.48 7.93 9.80
N LEU A 507 -36.37 8.44 9.24
CA LEU A 507 -36.38 9.31 8.06
C LEU A 507 -36.50 8.53 6.74
N VAL A 508 -36.42 7.20 6.77
CA VAL A 508 -36.45 6.32 5.60
C VAL A 508 -37.44 5.19 5.84
N PRO A 509 -38.76 5.44 5.66
CA PRO A 509 -39.80 4.44 5.90
C PRO A 509 -39.79 3.29 4.88
N GLU A 510 -39.21 3.50 3.70
CA GLU A 510 -39.11 2.50 2.62
C GLU A 510 -37.64 2.30 2.20
N PRO A 511 -36.84 1.60 3.01
CA PRO A 511 -35.41 1.44 2.75
C PRO A 511 -35.13 0.44 1.62
N VAL A 512 -34.17 0.77 0.76
CA VAL A 512 -33.69 -0.11 -0.33
C VAL A 512 -32.20 -0.41 -0.26
N ALA A 513 -31.43 0.38 0.49
CA ALA A 513 -29.98 0.22 0.56
C ALA A 513 -29.39 0.55 1.94
N VAL A 514 -28.38 -0.22 2.36
CA VAL A 514 -27.55 0.04 3.53
C VAL A 514 -26.09 0.18 3.12
N ARG A 515 -25.38 1.10 3.78
CA ARG A 515 -23.91 1.21 3.75
C ARG A 515 -23.36 1.18 5.17
N TYR A 516 -22.21 0.55 5.38
CA TYR A 516 -21.51 0.53 6.67
C TYR A 516 -20.09 1.05 6.53
N ALA A 517 -19.69 1.93 7.47
CA ALA A 517 -18.39 2.58 7.53
C ALA A 517 -17.97 3.20 6.18
N TRP A 518 -18.89 3.96 5.56
CA TRP A 518 -18.80 4.40 4.16
C TRP A 518 -18.38 5.86 4.01
N ALA A 519 -17.19 6.19 4.50
CA ALA A 519 -16.52 7.48 4.33
C ALA A 519 -15.00 7.27 4.38
N ARG A 520 -14.19 8.28 4.03
CA ARG A 520 -12.73 8.20 4.16
C ARG A 520 -12.29 8.01 5.61
N ASN A 521 -12.91 8.70 6.56
CA ASN A 521 -12.64 8.56 7.99
C ASN A 521 -13.97 8.26 8.71
N PRO A 522 -14.52 7.05 8.54
CA PRO A 522 -15.93 6.77 8.83
C PRO A 522 -16.19 6.57 10.32
N LEU A 523 -17.43 6.82 10.76
CA LEU A 523 -17.98 6.18 11.96
C LEU A 523 -18.12 4.68 11.69
N GLY A 524 -17.86 3.86 12.70
CA GLY A 524 -17.96 2.41 12.58
C GLY A 524 -17.28 1.72 13.76
N ASN A 525 -18.07 1.03 14.58
CA ASN A 525 -17.60 0.33 15.78
C ASN A 525 -17.92 -1.16 15.79
N ALA A 526 -18.55 -1.69 14.73
CA ALA A 526 -18.89 -3.10 14.61
C ALA A 526 -17.65 -3.95 14.31
N VAL A 527 -17.50 -5.01 15.10
CA VAL A 527 -16.34 -5.90 15.15
C VAL A 527 -16.80 -7.36 15.25
N ASN A 528 -15.88 -8.31 15.05
CA ASN A 528 -16.12 -9.71 15.40
C ASN A 528 -16.23 -9.89 16.93
N SER A 529 -16.89 -10.96 17.34
CA SER A 529 -17.48 -11.07 18.69
C SER A 529 -16.91 -12.18 19.59
N GLY A 530 -15.90 -12.97 19.19
CA GLY A 530 -15.49 -14.05 20.09
C GLY A 530 -14.94 -13.49 21.41
N HIS A 531 -15.48 -13.95 22.53
CA HIS A 531 -14.96 -13.59 23.84
C HIS A 531 -13.47 -13.96 23.91
N HIS A 532 -12.63 -13.02 24.35
CA HIS A 532 -11.15 -13.10 24.31
C HIS A 532 -10.50 -13.05 22.91
N GLU A 533 -11.28 -12.93 21.83
CA GLU A 533 -10.74 -12.58 20.50
C GLU A 533 -10.28 -11.12 20.51
N ARG A 534 -9.14 -10.84 19.86
CA ARG A 534 -8.80 -9.45 19.57
C ARG A 534 -9.82 -8.89 18.57
N ILE A 535 -10.19 -7.65 18.80
CA ILE A 535 -11.21 -6.89 18.08
C ILE A 535 -10.75 -6.62 16.64
N ILE A 536 -11.38 -7.30 15.68
CA ILE A 536 -11.21 -7.10 14.23
C ILE A 536 -12.46 -6.38 13.71
N PRO A 537 -12.33 -5.17 13.13
CA PRO A 537 -13.45 -4.48 12.52
C PRO A 537 -14.05 -5.31 11.40
N ILE A 538 -15.37 -5.26 11.22
CA ILE A 538 -15.97 -5.81 10.00
C ILE A 538 -15.60 -4.92 8.80
N PRO A 539 -15.48 -5.45 7.58
CA PRO A 539 -15.17 -4.63 6.41
C PRO A 539 -16.28 -3.61 6.13
N SER A 540 -15.92 -2.44 5.58
CA SER A 540 -16.91 -1.55 4.97
C SER A 540 -17.68 -2.30 3.89
N PHE A 541 -18.99 -2.08 3.79
CA PHE A 541 -19.81 -2.70 2.75
C PHE A 541 -20.95 -1.77 2.33
N ARG A 542 -21.55 -2.10 1.19
CA ARG A 542 -22.79 -1.53 0.68
C ARG A 542 -23.69 -2.62 0.13
N THR A 543 -24.99 -2.36 0.05
CA THR A 543 -25.98 -3.24 -0.58
C THR A 543 -26.53 -2.69 -1.90
N ASP A 544 -26.21 -1.43 -2.23
CA ASP A 544 -26.53 -0.81 -3.51
C ASP A 544 -25.44 -1.06 -4.57
N ASN A 545 -25.77 -0.70 -5.82
CA ASN A 545 -24.85 -0.66 -6.96
C ASN A 545 -24.62 0.78 -7.47
N TRP A 546 -24.78 1.80 -6.62
CA TRP A 546 -24.63 3.20 -6.98
C TRP A 546 -23.16 3.62 -6.85
N ASP A 547 -22.47 3.56 -7.98
CA ASP A 547 -21.02 3.76 -8.07
C ASP A 547 -20.59 5.22 -7.99
N TRP A 548 -19.33 5.40 -7.58
CA TRP A 548 -18.65 6.68 -7.65
C TRP A 548 -18.51 7.12 -9.11
N PRO A 549 -18.85 8.39 -9.46
CA PRO A 549 -18.57 8.92 -10.79
C PRO A 549 -17.06 9.07 -10.97
N GLU A 550 -16.47 8.14 -11.73
CA GLU A 550 -15.02 8.09 -11.96
C GLU A 550 -14.51 9.31 -12.72
N ALA A 551 -13.31 9.75 -12.37
CA ALA A 551 -12.68 10.84 -13.07
C ALA A 551 -12.40 10.46 -14.54
N PRO A 552 -12.72 11.34 -15.51
CA PRO A 552 -12.29 11.17 -16.89
C PRO A 552 -10.76 11.22 -17.01
N PHE A 553 -10.21 10.67 -18.09
CA PHE A 553 -8.79 10.78 -18.46
C PHE A 553 -8.47 12.15 -19.06
N GLU A 554 -7.20 12.53 -19.12
CA GLU A 554 -6.80 13.80 -19.76
C GLU A 554 -6.99 13.81 -21.28
N SER A 555 -7.13 12.66 -21.92
CA SER A 555 -7.51 12.56 -23.33
C SER A 555 -8.99 12.89 -23.58
N ASP A 556 -9.83 12.85 -22.53
CA ASP A 556 -11.24 13.20 -22.64
C ASP A 556 -11.43 14.71 -22.85
N ARG A 557 -12.51 15.06 -23.56
CA ARG A 557 -12.82 16.47 -23.89
C ARG A 557 -13.02 17.30 -22.63
N ASP A 558 -12.68 18.59 -22.71
CA ASP A 558 -12.86 19.54 -21.60
C ASP A 558 -14.29 19.57 -21.08
N GLU A 559 -15.30 19.43 -21.94
CA GLU A 559 -16.70 19.38 -21.49
C GLU A 559 -16.96 18.18 -20.58
N THR A 560 -16.32 17.03 -20.83
CA THR A 560 -16.45 15.81 -20.01
C THR A 560 -15.81 16.02 -18.64
N ARG A 561 -14.62 16.62 -18.61
CA ARG A 561 -13.92 16.95 -17.35
C ARG A 561 -14.69 17.97 -16.51
N ASN A 562 -15.24 18.99 -17.17
CA ASN A 562 -16.03 20.01 -16.50
C ASN A 562 -17.35 19.45 -15.98
N ALA A 563 -18.04 18.60 -16.77
CA ALA A 563 -19.25 17.90 -16.34
C ALA A 563 -18.99 16.99 -15.12
N HIS A 564 -17.87 16.25 -15.10
CA HIS A 564 -17.48 15.44 -13.95
C HIS A 564 -17.28 16.29 -12.68
N ARG A 565 -16.50 17.37 -12.79
CA ARG A 565 -16.28 18.31 -11.66
C ARG A 565 -17.60 18.86 -11.14
N GLU A 566 -18.51 19.24 -12.03
CA GLU A 566 -19.81 19.79 -11.65
C GLU A 566 -20.73 18.73 -11.02
N ALA A 567 -20.68 17.48 -11.49
CA ALA A 567 -21.38 16.37 -10.86
C ALA A 567 -20.92 16.15 -9.42
N ILE A 568 -19.60 16.11 -9.18
CA ILE A 568 -19.02 15.99 -7.82
C ILE A 568 -19.43 17.18 -6.94
N ASN A 569 -19.36 18.40 -7.46
CA ASN A 569 -19.76 19.60 -6.73
C ASN A 569 -21.26 19.58 -6.39
N THR A 570 -22.10 19.11 -7.31
CA THR A 570 -23.53 18.94 -7.09
C THR A 570 -23.81 17.94 -5.97
N MET A 571 -23.16 16.78 -5.99
CA MET A 571 -23.28 15.79 -4.89
C MET A 571 -22.87 16.38 -3.54
N ARG A 572 -21.76 17.14 -3.50
CA ARG A 572 -21.28 17.78 -2.26
C ARG A 572 -22.22 18.86 -1.75
N ARG A 573 -22.78 19.70 -2.63
CA ARG A 573 -23.77 20.73 -2.25
C ARG A 573 -25.06 20.06 -1.76
N GLN A 574 -25.50 19.00 -2.42
CA GLN A 574 -26.68 18.24 -2.02
C GLN A 574 -26.49 17.60 -0.63
N ALA A 575 -25.34 16.95 -0.40
CA ALA A 575 -25.01 16.37 0.90
C ALA A 575 -24.93 17.41 2.03
N ARG A 576 -24.46 18.64 1.76
CA ARG A 576 -24.52 19.72 2.75
C ARG A 576 -25.95 20.12 3.08
N LYS A 577 -26.80 20.34 2.07
CA LYS A 577 -28.22 20.67 2.30
C LYS A 577 -28.91 19.59 3.13
N TRP A 578 -28.67 18.32 2.82
CA TRP A 578 -29.20 17.19 3.59
C TRP A 578 -28.68 17.19 5.03
N SER A 579 -27.37 17.31 5.22
CA SER A 579 -26.74 17.37 6.54
C SER A 579 -27.24 18.54 7.40
N GLU A 580 -27.54 19.70 6.79
CA GLU A 580 -28.09 20.88 7.45
C GLU A 580 -29.57 20.70 7.83
N ALA A 581 -30.37 20.04 6.98
CA ALA A 581 -31.80 19.84 7.23
C ALA A 581 -32.09 18.69 8.22
N ARG A 582 -31.23 17.66 8.24
CA ARG A 582 -31.48 16.42 8.98
C ARG A 582 -31.79 16.62 10.47
N PRO A 583 -31.05 17.44 11.25
CA PRO A 583 -31.34 17.60 12.69
C PRO A 583 -32.77 18.06 12.97
N MET A 584 -33.32 18.94 12.13
CA MET A 584 -34.70 19.39 12.25
C MET A 584 -35.70 18.27 11.91
N GLN A 585 -35.39 17.48 10.88
CA GLN A 585 -36.22 16.32 10.50
C GLN A 585 -36.21 15.26 11.61
N GLU A 586 -35.04 14.95 12.18
CA GLU A 586 -34.90 14.04 13.32
C GLU A 586 -35.69 14.54 14.54
N ALA A 587 -35.63 15.84 14.84
CA ALA A 587 -36.39 16.45 15.94
C ALA A 587 -37.91 16.35 15.72
N ARG A 588 -38.41 16.59 14.51
CA ARG A 588 -39.84 16.46 14.18
C ARG A 588 -40.33 15.03 14.39
N VAL A 589 -39.58 14.04 13.92
CA VAL A 589 -39.94 12.63 14.11
C VAL A 589 -39.91 12.24 15.59
N LEU A 590 -38.93 12.73 16.35
CA LEU A 590 -38.87 12.49 17.80
C LEU A 590 -40.04 13.13 18.57
N LEU A 591 -40.54 14.27 18.10
CA LEU A 591 -41.67 14.98 18.70
C LEU A 591 -43.05 14.52 18.19
N GLY A 592 -43.10 13.62 17.20
CA GLY A 592 -44.34 13.17 16.57
C GLY A 592 -45.08 14.29 15.82
N ILE A 593 -44.35 15.27 15.29
CA ILE A 593 -44.91 16.38 14.52
C ILE A 593 -45.03 15.94 13.07
N GLU A 594 -46.25 15.66 12.60
CA GLU A 594 -46.54 15.46 11.18
C GLU A 594 -46.36 16.78 10.41
N GLU A 595 -45.94 16.71 9.14
CA GLU A 595 -45.88 17.91 8.29
C GLU A 595 -47.28 18.52 8.20
N GLU A 596 -47.51 19.66 8.86
CA GLU A 596 -48.56 20.57 8.42
C GLU A 596 -48.27 20.90 6.95
N GLU A 597 -49.22 20.59 6.08
CA GLU A 597 -49.25 21.10 4.71
C GLU A 597 -49.02 22.61 4.76
N THR A 598 -47.78 23.05 4.53
CA THR A 598 -47.52 24.45 4.25
C THR A 598 -48.18 24.77 2.91
N VAL A 599 -49.42 25.24 3.03
CA VAL A 599 -50.23 25.87 2.00
C VAL A 599 -49.42 26.97 1.31
N LYS A 600 -49.17 26.74 0.01
CA LYS A 600 -48.84 27.69 -1.08
C LYS A 600 -47.80 28.78 -0.87
#